data_AF-X6D8C1-F1
#
_entry.id   AF-X6D8C1-F1
#
_cell.length_a   1.000
_cell.length_b   1.000
_cell.length_c   1.000
_cell.angle_alpha   90.00
_cell.angle_beta   90.00
_cell.angle_gamma   90.00
#
_symmetry.space_group_name_H-M   'P 1'
#
loop_
_entity.id
_entity.type
_entity.pdbx_description
1 polymer ?
#
loop_
_entity_poly.entity_id
_entity_poly.type
_entity_poly.pdbx_seq_one_letter_code
_entity_poly.pdbx_strand_id
1 'polypeptide(L)'
;MPVTSAPLMPECVWKSLSEIAVIKGVSKVAVKKRVDRYEREGLVTTRRHGRERLVDLAAYDKAVGVAGDAFREQAAETQKSDRTEPPSAMRDAQTEKAQWEARRSALDVNERLGNLLPVKSVELAMVKAGEAIVRSLGQLATFAPDLMTAAKEGEPAMRRKLREIEHQLRRKAGEALTLIAGEGRSDEETGATEFDLGDND
;
A
#
# COMPACT_ATOMS: atom_id res chain seq x y z
N MET A 1 -30.23 50.73 -0.70
CA MET A 1 -29.19 49.82 -1.22
C MET A 1 -29.14 50.01 -2.74
N PRO A 2 -27.96 50.09 -3.39
CA PRO A 2 -26.80 49.23 -3.17
C PRO A 2 -25.50 49.98 -2.84
N VAL A 3 -24.60 49.28 -2.14
CA VAL A 3 -23.21 49.66 -1.90
C VAL A 3 -22.39 49.14 -3.08
N THR A 4 -21.75 50.04 -3.81
CA THR A 4 -20.80 49.69 -4.88
C THR A 4 -19.47 49.29 -4.24
N SER A 5 -19.28 47.98 -4.05
CA SER A 5 -18.01 47.40 -3.64
C SER A 5 -17.04 47.39 -4.83
N ALA A 6 -16.05 48.28 -4.81
CA ALA A 6 -14.91 48.21 -5.73
C ALA A 6 -14.16 46.87 -5.53
N PRO A 7 -13.58 46.27 -6.59
CA PRO A 7 -12.80 45.05 -6.46
C PRO A 7 -11.57 45.31 -5.60
N LEU A 8 -11.46 44.59 -4.47
CA LEU A 8 -10.29 44.56 -3.61
C LEU A 8 -9.10 44.02 -4.43
N MET A 9 -8.25 44.94 -4.91
CA MET A 9 -6.90 44.59 -5.33
C MET A 9 -6.19 43.95 -4.12
N PRO A 10 -5.48 42.82 -4.29
CA PRO A 10 -4.80 42.19 -3.16
C PRO A 10 -3.82 43.19 -2.54
N GLU A 11 -3.94 43.41 -1.24
CA GLU A 11 -2.97 44.22 -0.49
C GLU A 11 -1.57 43.69 -0.78
N CYS A 12 -0.69 44.51 -1.37
CA CYS A 12 0.70 44.12 -1.61
C CYS A 12 1.36 43.84 -0.25
N VAL A 13 1.50 42.57 0.11
CA VAL A 13 2.14 42.16 1.35
C VAL A 13 3.65 42.14 1.14
N TRP A 14 4.29 43.27 1.44
CA TRP A 14 5.74 43.42 1.38
C TRP A 14 6.41 42.66 2.52
N LYS A 15 7.27 41.69 2.18
CA LYS A 15 8.01 40.88 3.16
C LYS A 15 9.51 40.97 2.91
N SER A 16 10.29 40.88 3.99
CA SER A 16 11.74 40.85 3.86
C SER A 16 12.21 39.50 3.30
N LEU A 17 13.40 39.48 2.69
CA LEU A 17 13.98 38.22 2.20
C LEU A 17 14.14 37.16 3.30
N SER A 18 14.34 37.58 4.55
CA SER A 18 14.44 36.67 5.70
C SER A 18 13.08 36.03 6.01
N GLU A 19 12.02 36.83 6.01
CA GLU A 19 10.65 36.36 6.28
C GLU A 19 10.16 35.42 5.19
N ILE A 20 10.42 35.74 3.92
CA ILE A 20 10.09 34.87 2.77
C ILE A 20 10.82 33.53 2.90
N ALA A 21 12.08 33.54 3.37
CA ALA A 21 12.86 32.32 3.58
C ALA A 21 12.22 31.41 4.64
N VAL A 22 11.77 31.99 5.75
CA VAL A 22 11.08 31.26 6.83
C VAL A 22 9.74 30.70 6.34
N ILE A 23 8.92 31.52 5.66
CA ILE A 23 7.60 31.11 5.14
C ILE A 23 7.74 29.96 4.13
N LYS A 24 8.79 29.98 3.30
CA LYS A 24 8.99 29.01 2.23
C LYS A 24 9.92 27.85 2.61
N GLY A 25 10.42 27.80 3.85
CA GLY A 25 11.31 26.75 4.33
C GLY A 25 12.63 26.64 3.56
N VAL A 26 13.12 27.74 2.97
CA VAL A 26 14.33 27.77 2.14
C VAL A 26 15.37 28.71 2.74
N SER A 27 16.64 28.53 2.37
CA SER A 27 17.71 29.41 2.86
C SER A 27 17.56 30.84 2.32
N LYS A 28 17.88 31.84 3.15
CA LYS A 28 17.86 33.26 2.75
C LYS A 28 18.75 33.55 1.54
N VAL A 29 19.86 32.81 1.39
CA VAL A 29 20.76 32.91 0.25
C VAL A 29 20.08 32.42 -1.04
N ALA A 30 19.28 31.35 -0.98
CA ALA A 30 18.51 30.86 -2.11
C ALA A 30 17.41 31.84 -2.53
N VAL A 31 16.70 32.43 -1.56
CA VAL A 31 15.69 33.47 -1.83
C VAL A 31 16.34 34.69 -2.46
N LYS A 32 17.48 35.15 -1.93
CA LYS A 32 18.22 36.29 -2.50
C LYS A 32 18.62 36.03 -3.97
N LYS A 33 19.20 34.86 -4.27
CA LYS A 33 19.59 34.50 -5.64
C LYS A 33 18.38 34.49 -6.60
N ARG A 34 17.23 33.99 -6.16
CA ARG A 34 16.00 33.98 -6.96
C ARG A 34 15.45 35.39 -7.17
N VAL A 35 15.40 36.21 -6.13
CA VAL A 35 14.94 37.59 -6.23
C VAL A 35 15.85 38.44 -7.13
N ASP A 36 17.18 38.31 -7.00
CA ASP A 36 18.14 39.03 -7.85
C ASP A 36 17.98 38.63 -9.33
N ARG A 37 17.62 37.36 -9.59
CA ARG A 37 17.33 36.88 -10.94
C ARG A 37 15.99 37.40 -11.45
N TYR A 38 14.91 37.29 -10.66
CA TYR A 38 13.58 37.72 -11.06
C TYR A 38 13.47 39.23 -11.23
N GLU A 39 14.27 40.01 -10.50
CA GLU A 39 14.39 41.45 -10.75
C GLU A 39 15.08 41.73 -12.09
N ARG A 40 16.14 40.98 -12.44
CA ARG A 40 16.80 41.11 -13.76
C ARG A 40 15.87 40.75 -14.91
N GLU A 41 15.02 39.75 -14.70
CA GLU A 41 14.01 39.29 -15.65
C GLU A 41 12.73 40.15 -15.63
N GLY A 42 12.66 41.18 -14.78
CA GLY A 42 11.51 42.10 -14.67
C GLY A 42 10.25 41.48 -14.07
N LEU A 43 10.35 40.28 -13.48
CA LEU A 43 9.24 39.50 -12.95
C LEU A 43 8.83 39.93 -11.53
N VAL A 44 9.72 40.59 -10.79
CA VAL A 44 9.50 41.02 -9.42
C VAL A 44 10.07 42.42 -9.19
N THR A 45 9.28 43.29 -8.55
CA THR A 45 9.72 44.61 -8.09
C THR A 45 10.21 44.53 -6.66
N THR A 46 11.33 45.17 -6.35
CA THR A 46 11.85 45.22 -4.97
C THR A 46 11.88 46.64 -4.43
N ARG A 47 11.60 46.79 -3.13
CA ARG A 47 11.65 48.06 -2.43
C ARG A 47 12.66 47.95 -1.29
N ARG A 48 13.45 49.01 -1.09
CA ARG A 48 14.33 49.10 0.07
C ARG A 48 13.62 49.80 1.22
N HIS A 49 13.63 49.19 2.40
CA HIS A 49 13.15 49.80 3.63
C HIS A 49 14.29 49.73 4.66
N GLY A 50 14.99 50.86 4.85
CA GLY A 50 16.21 50.94 5.65
C GLY A 50 17.34 50.06 5.09
N ARG A 51 17.80 49.09 5.90
CA ARG A 51 18.86 48.14 5.53
C ARG A 51 18.32 46.88 4.84
N GLU A 52 17.01 46.69 4.82
CA GLU A 52 16.40 45.47 4.30
C GLU A 52 15.74 45.67 2.93
N ARG A 53 15.75 44.58 2.15
CA ARG A 53 15.12 44.50 0.85
C ARG A 53 13.80 43.77 1.00
N LEU A 54 12.72 44.46 0.65
CA LEU A 54 11.36 43.97 0.68
C LEU A 54 10.92 43.57 -0.72
N VAL A 55 10.16 42.48 -0.78
CA VAL A 55 9.61 41.92 -1.99
C VAL A 55 8.13 41.66 -1.75
N ASP A 56 7.29 41.96 -2.74
CA ASP A 56 5.88 41.58 -2.70
C ASP A 56 5.79 40.04 -2.76
N LEU A 57 5.23 39.45 -1.71
CA LEU A 57 5.12 37.99 -1.58
C LEU A 57 4.31 37.36 -2.72
N ALA A 58 3.25 38.04 -3.19
CA ALA A 58 2.40 37.54 -4.26
C ALA A 58 3.13 37.54 -5.61
N ALA A 59 3.91 38.59 -5.88
CA ALA A 59 4.74 38.69 -7.08
C ALA A 59 5.86 37.63 -7.07
N TYR A 60 6.48 37.40 -5.91
CA TYR A 60 7.49 36.36 -5.74
C TYR A 60 6.93 34.96 -6.02
N ASP A 61 5.75 34.63 -5.48
CA ASP A 61 5.12 33.32 -5.67
C ASP A 61 4.71 33.08 -7.13
N LYS A 62 4.19 34.11 -7.80
CA LYS A 62 3.91 34.04 -9.25
C LYS A 62 5.18 33.81 -10.06
N ALA A 63 6.28 34.52 -9.75
CA ALA A 63 7.55 34.36 -10.44
C ALA A 63 8.17 32.96 -10.23
N VAL A 64 8.02 32.38 -9.03
CA VAL A 64 8.44 30.99 -8.77
C VAL A 64 7.65 29.99 -9.63
N GLY A 65 6.33 30.19 -9.79
CA GLY A 65 5.51 29.35 -10.66
C GLY A 65 5.94 29.43 -12.14
N VAL A 66 6.07 30.65 -12.67
CA VAL A 66 6.47 30.89 -14.07
C VAL A 66 7.88 30.39 -14.36
N ALA A 67 8.84 30.64 -13.45
CA ALA A 67 10.20 30.14 -13.62
C ALA A 67 10.27 28.61 -13.51
N GLY A 68 9.48 27.98 -12.63
CA GLY A 68 9.41 26.53 -12.49
C GLY A 68 8.93 25.81 -13.76
N ASP A 69 8.07 26.44 -14.55
CA ASP A 69 7.63 25.92 -15.84
C ASP A 69 8.70 26.11 -16.92
N ALA A 70 9.33 27.29 -16.98
CA ALA A 70 10.47 27.54 -17.88
C ALA A 70 11.66 26.60 -17.62
N PHE A 71 11.92 26.25 -16.35
CA PHE A 71 12.94 25.26 -16.00
C PHE A 71 12.57 23.83 -16.40
N ARG A 72 11.28 23.46 -16.38
CA ARG A 72 10.81 22.16 -16.87
C ARG A 72 10.95 22.06 -18.39
N GLU A 73 10.63 23.13 -19.11
CA GLU A 73 10.82 23.19 -20.56
C GLU A 73 12.30 23.16 -20.94
N GLN A 74 13.15 23.94 -20.27
CA GLN A 74 14.59 23.97 -20.53
C GLN A 74 15.28 22.65 -20.15
N ALA A 75 14.83 21.97 -19.08
CA ALA A 75 15.33 20.65 -18.73
C ALA A 75 14.91 19.57 -19.74
N ALA A 76 13.71 19.69 -20.33
CA ALA A 76 13.25 18.79 -21.39
C ALA A 76 14.03 19.01 -22.71
N GLU A 77 14.38 20.26 -23.04
CA GLU A 77 15.21 20.57 -24.21
C GLU A 77 16.67 20.12 -24.02
N THR A 78 17.26 20.33 -22.84
CA THR A 78 18.66 19.95 -22.56
C THR A 78 18.83 18.42 -22.48
N GLN A 79 17.83 17.68 -22.00
CA GLN A 79 17.85 16.21 -22.03
C GLN A 79 17.80 15.63 -23.45
N LYS A 80 17.27 16.39 -24.42
CA LYS A 80 17.18 15.97 -25.83
C LYS A 80 18.49 16.15 -26.59
N SER A 81 19.38 17.06 -26.17
CA SER A 81 20.62 17.36 -26.89
C SER A 81 21.84 16.57 -26.40
N ASP A 82 21.88 16.14 -25.14
CA ASP A 82 23.08 15.52 -24.54
C ASP A 82 23.05 13.98 -24.42
N ARG A 83 22.00 13.31 -24.92
CA ARG A 83 21.97 11.85 -24.96
C ARG A 83 22.34 11.32 -26.35
N THR A 84 23.60 10.95 -26.51
CA THR A 84 23.88 9.72 -27.24
C THR A 84 23.33 8.59 -26.37
N GLU A 85 22.06 8.23 -26.59
CA GLU A 85 21.38 7.20 -25.80
C GLU A 85 22.07 5.84 -26.02
N PRO A 86 22.51 5.12 -24.96
CA PRO A 86 22.64 3.68 -25.09
C PRO A 86 21.26 3.12 -25.48
N PRO A 87 21.18 2.07 -26.31
CA PRO A 87 19.92 1.61 -26.88
C PRO A 87 18.90 1.40 -25.76
N SER A 88 17.69 1.95 -25.89
CA SER A 88 16.66 1.97 -24.83
C SER A 88 16.44 0.58 -24.19
N ALA A 89 16.61 -0.47 -25.00
CA ALA A 89 16.59 -1.87 -24.59
C ALA A 89 17.54 -2.21 -23.41
N MET A 90 18.75 -1.62 -23.32
CA MET A 90 19.65 -1.86 -22.19
C MET A 90 19.17 -1.22 -20.89
N ARG A 91 18.50 -0.06 -20.99
CA ARG A 91 17.94 0.64 -19.83
C ARG A 91 16.66 -0.03 -19.33
N ASP A 92 15.85 -0.52 -20.26
CA ASP A 92 14.65 -1.31 -19.97
C ASP A 92 15.04 -2.64 -19.31
N ALA A 93 16.02 -3.35 -19.86
CA ALA A 93 16.55 -4.60 -19.27
C ALA A 93 17.16 -4.41 -17.87
N GLN A 94 17.87 -3.30 -17.62
CA GLN A 94 18.39 -2.97 -16.28
C GLN A 94 17.27 -2.65 -15.28
N THR A 95 16.22 -1.99 -15.74
CA THR A 95 15.05 -1.66 -14.92
C THR A 95 14.26 -2.92 -14.58
N GLU A 96 14.05 -3.81 -15.55
CA GLU A 96 13.42 -5.11 -15.33
C GLU A 96 14.22 -5.97 -14.35
N LYS A 97 15.55 -6.04 -14.52
CA LYS A 97 16.42 -6.78 -13.60
C LYS A 97 16.33 -6.24 -12.16
N ALA A 98 16.37 -4.92 -11.98
CA ALA A 98 16.22 -4.30 -10.66
C ALA A 98 14.84 -4.55 -10.05
N GLN A 99 13.77 -4.55 -10.86
CA GLN A 99 12.43 -4.90 -10.39
C GLN A 99 12.32 -6.37 -9.99
N TRP A 100 12.94 -7.27 -10.75
CA TRP A 100 13.01 -8.70 -10.43
C TRP A 100 13.77 -8.95 -9.12
N GLU A 101 14.92 -8.32 -8.93
CA GLU A 101 15.70 -8.40 -7.69
C GLU A 101 14.93 -7.83 -6.49
N ALA A 102 14.19 -6.73 -6.68
CA ALA A 102 13.32 -6.18 -5.65
C ALA A 102 12.17 -7.14 -5.30
N ARG A 103 11.55 -7.79 -6.29
CA ARG A 103 10.50 -8.80 -6.05
C ARG A 103 11.06 -10.04 -5.34
N ARG A 104 12.24 -10.50 -5.73
CA ARG A 104 12.91 -11.64 -5.11
C ARG A 104 13.25 -11.36 -3.65
N SER A 105 13.88 -10.22 -3.37
CA SER A 105 14.22 -9.84 -1.99
C SER A 105 12.96 -9.63 -1.13
N ALA A 106 11.86 -9.16 -1.71
CA ALA A 106 10.57 -9.11 -1.01
C ALA A 106 10.02 -10.50 -0.68
N LEU A 107 10.15 -11.49 -1.58
CA LEU A 107 9.75 -12.88 -1.30
C LEU A 107 10.61 -13.49 -0.19
N ASP A 108 11.94 -13.33 -0.25
CA ASP A 108 12.87 -13.85 0.77
C ASP A 108 12.56 -13.28 2.16
N VAL A 109 12.20 -11.99 2.25
CA VAL A 109 11.80 -11.37 3.52
C VAL A 109 10.48 -11.93 4.01
N ASN A 110 9.49 -12.12 3.14
CA ASN A 110 8.19 -12.67 3.52
C ASN A 110 8.29 -14.14 3.94
N GLU A 111 9.18 -14.92 3.32
CA GLU A 111 9.50 -16.30 3.73
C GLU A 111 10.07 -16.32 5.15
N ARG A 112 11.09 -15.50 5.44
CA ARG A 112 11.70 -15.43 6.79
C ARG A 112 10.75 -14.94 7.87
N LEU A 113 9.77 -14.11 7.48
CA LEU A 113 8.72 -13.65 8.39
C LEU A 113 7.60 -14.69 8.59
N GLY A 114 7.62 -15.81 7.84
CA GLY A 114 6.58 -16.84 7.90
C GLY A 114 5.26 -16.43 7.25
N ASN A 115 5.28 -15.43 6.37
CA ASN A 115 4.07 -14.93 5.69
C ASN A 115 3.68 -15.76 4.45
N LEU A 116 4.53 -16.71 4.04
CA LEU A 116 4.33 -17.54 2.85
C LEU A 116 4.13 -19.01 3.26
N LEU A 117 3.20 -19.69 2.61
CA LEU A 117 2.97 -21.13 2.76
C LEU A 117 3.03 -21.81 1.39
N PRO A 118 3.66 -22.98 1.26
CA PRO A 118 3.63 -23.76 0.04
C PRO A 118 2.20 -24.13 -0.35
N VAL A 119 1.84 -23.99 -1.63
CA VAL A 119 0.49 -24.33 -2.11
C VAL A 119 0.17 -25.80 -1.85
N LYS A 120 1.13 -26.70 -2.13
CA LYS A 120 1.00 -28.15 -1.92
C LYS A 120 0.70 -28.52 -0.46
N SER A 121 1.26 -27.81 0.52
CA SER A 121 1.02 -28.11 1.94
C SER A 121 -0.40 -27.70 2.34
N VAL A 122 -0.88 -26.55 1.85
CA VAL A 122 -2.26 -26.10 2.05
C VAL A 122 -3.24 -27.06 1.41
N GLU A 123 -3.00 -27.49 0.17
CA GLU A 123 -3.85 -28.47 -0.53
C GLU A 123 -3.96 -29.78 0.26
N LEU A 124 -2.83 -30.33 0.72
CA LEU A 124 -2.81 -31.57 1.49
C LEU A 124 -3.52 -31.43 2.84
N ALA A 125 -3.35 -30.30 3.54
CA ALA A 125 -4.07 -30.00 4.76
C ALA A 125 -5.59 -29.88 4.52
N MET A 126 -6.00 -29.24 3.42
CA MET A 126 -7.41 -29.13 3.04
C MET A 126 -8.04 -30.48 2.70
N VAL A 127 -7.32 -31.36 2.00
CA VAL A 127 -7.79 -32.73 1.70
C VAL A 127 -7.98 -33.51 2.99
N LYS A 128 -6.98 -33.52 3.88
CA LYS A 128 -7.08 -34.19 5.20
C LYS A 128 -8.28 -33.67 6.01
N ALA A 129 -8.52 -32.36 5.99
CA ALA A 129 -9.64 -31.73 6.70
C ALA A 129 -10.97 -32.17 6.09
N GLY A 130 -11.09 -32.11 4.77
CA GLY A 130 -12.26 -32.53 4.02
C GLY A 130 -12.61 -33.99 4.30
N GLU A 131 -11.62 -34.88 4.29
CA GLU A 131 -11.83 -36.29 4.60
C GLU A 131 -12.36 -36.51 6.02
N ALA A 132 -11.82 -35.82 7.02
CA ALA A 132 -12.28 -35.95 8.40
C ALA A 132 -13.73 -35.47 8.58
N ILE A 133 -14.10 -34.39 7.88
CA ILE A 133 -15.47 -33.88 7.84
C ILE A 133 -16.41 -34.89 7.16
N VAL A 134 -16.04 -35.39 5.97
CA VAL A 134 -16.85 -36.37 5.23
C VAL A 134 -17.01 -37.67 6.02
N ARG A 135 -15.96 -38.16 6.69
CA ARG A 135 -16.05 -39.31 7.60
C ARG A 135 -17.07 -39.08 8.71
N SER A 136 -17.10 -37.88 9.29
CA SER A 136 -18.08 -37.52 10.33
C SER A 136 -19.52 -37.49 9.80
N LEU A 137 -19.73 -37.01 8.58
CA LEU A 137 -21.05 -37.03 7.91
C LEU A 137 -21.47 -38.45 7.51
N GLY A 138 -20.53 -39.31 7.11
CA GLY A 138 -20.80 -40.72 6.78
C GLY A 138 -21.32 -41.53 7.97
N GLN A 139 -21.12 -41.05 9.20
CA GLN A 139 -21.60 -41.71 10.43
C GLN A 139 -23.07 -41.41 10.76
N LEU A 140 -23.83 -40.71 9.90
CA LEU A 140 -25.24 -40.37 10.21
C LEU A 140 -26.11 -41.58 10.61
N ALA A 141 -25.87 -42.75 10.03
CA ALA A 141 -26.59 -43.97 10.36
C ALA A 141 -26.45 -44.39 11.83
N THR A 142 -25.38 -43.99 12.53
CA THR A 142 -25.18 -44.33 13.95
C THR A 142 -26.21 -43.65 14.86
N PHE A 143 -26.84 -42.57 14.40
CA PHE A 143 -27.88 -41.88 15.16
C PHE A 143 -29.28 -42.50 14.98
N ALA A 144 -29.43 -43.54 14.17
CA ALA A 144 -30.73 -44.15 13.90
C ALA A 144 -31.46 -44.64 15.17
N PRO A 145 -30.82 -45.31 16.16
CA PRO A 145 -31.51 -45.75 17.38
C PRO A 145 -32.04 -44.57 18.22
N ASP A 146 -31.26 -43.51 18.32
CA ASP A 146 -31.61 -42.29 19.04
C ASP A 146 -32.78 -41.56 18.37
N LEU A 147 -32.76 -41.47 17.05
CA LEU A 147 -33.84 -40.88 16.26
C LEU A 147 -35.12 -41.71 16.36
N MET A 148 -35.03 -43.04 16.34
CA MET A 148 -36.18 -43.94 16.54
C MET A 148 -36.77 -43.79 17.94
N THR A 149 -35.93 -43.58 18.95
CA THR A 149 -36.39 -43.33 20.33
C THR A 149 -37.10 -41.98 20.43
N ALA A 150 -36.48 -40.91 19.90
CA ALA A 150 -37.08 -39.58 19.88
C ALA A 150 -38.38 -39.54 19.07
N ALA A 151 -38.49 -40.34 18.00
CA ALA A 151 -39.70 -40.43 17.20
C ALA A 151 -40.89 -41.01 17.98
N LYS A 152 -40.65 -41.94 18.92
CA LYS A 152 -41.72 -42.50 19.79
C LYS A 152 -42.30 -41.46 20.74
N GLU A 153 -41.50 -40.47 21.15
CA GLU A 153 -41.92 -39.35 22.00
C GLU A 153 -42.67 -38.25 21.22
N GLY A 154 -42.66 -38.32 19.88
CA GLY A 154 -43.34 -37.40 18.99
C GLY A 154 -42.42 -36.37 18.33
N GLU A 155 -43.00 -35.60 17.41
CA GLU A 155 -42.27 -34.64 16.56
C GLU A 155 -41.39 -33.64 17.35
N PRO A 156 -41.82 -33.05 18.48
CA PRO A 156 -40.98 -32.10 19.20
C PRO A 156 -39.67 -32.72 19.74
N ALA A 157 -39.72 -33.97 20.18
CA ALA A 157 -38.54 -34.69 20.65
C ALA A 157 -37.58 -35.00 19.50
N MET A 158 -38.11 -35.45 18.36
CA MET A 158 -37.32 -35.70 17.15
C MET A 158 -36.61 -34.44 16.65
N ARG A 159 -37.30 -33.29 16.60
CA ARG A 159 -36.70 -31.99 16.22
C ARG A 159 -35.56 -31.59 17.14
N ARG A 160 -35.72 -31.77 18.46
CA ARG A 160 -34.63 -31.51 19.43
C ARG A 160 -33.42 -32.39 19.16
N LYS A 161 -33.64 -33.69 18.91
CA LYS A 161 -32.56 -34.64 18.65
C LYS A 161 -31.82 -34.34 17.34
N LEU A 162 -32.54 -33.95 16.29
CA LEU A 162 -31.92 -33.53 15.02
C LEU A 162 -31.00 -32.30 15.20
N ARG A 163 -31.43 -31.30 15.99
CA ARG A 163 -30.58 -30.14 16.31
C ARG A 163 -29.35 -30.52 17.12
N GLU A 164 -29.48 -31.45 18.06
CA GLU A 164 -28.35 -31.98 18.83
C GLU A 164 -27.32 -32.64 17.90
N ILE A 165 -27.77 -33.49 16.97
CA ILE A 165 -26.92 -34.13 15.96
C ILE A 165 -26.25 -33.09 15.06
N GLU A 166 -27.00 -32.10 14.58
CA GLU A 166 -26.47 -30.97 13.80
C GLU A 166 -25.34 -30.25 14.54
N HIS A 167 -25.53 -29.91 15.82
CA HIS A 167 -24.51 -29.28 16.65
C HIS A 167 -23.29 -30.19 16.86
N GLN A 168 -23.51 -31.49 17.08
CA GLN A 168 -22.43 -32.46 17.24
C GLN A 168 -21.59 -32.59 15.97
N LEU A 169 -22.22 -32.65 14.80
CA LEU A 169 -21.52 -32.72 13.51
C LEU A 169 -20.72 -31.45 13.23
N ARG A 170 -21.30 -30.27 13.51
CA ARG A 170 -20.57 -28.99 13.40
C ARG A 170 -19.36 -28.94 14.32
N ARG A 171 -19.49 -29.43 15.55
CA ARG A 171 -18.38 -29.49 16.51
C ARG A 171 -17.26 -30.41 16.02
N LYS A 172 -17.60 -31.63 15.58
CA LYS A 172 -16.62 -32.57 15.01
C LYS A 172 -15.88 -32.00 13.80
N ALA A 173 -16.59 -31.29 12.92
CA ALA A 173 -15.96 -30.60 11.78
C ALA A 173 -14.97 -29.51 12.24
N GLY A 174 -15.34 -28.70 13.23
CA GLY A 174 -14.45 -27.69 13.81
C GLY A 174 -13.24 -28.29 14.53
N GLU A 175 -13.43 -29.39 15.26
CA GLU A 175 -12.35 -30.14 15.91
C GLU A 175 -11.35 -30.69 14.89
N ALA A 176 -11.84 -31.24 13.76
CA ALA A 176 -10.98 -31.73 12.68
C ALA A 176 -10.12 -30.60 12.07
N LEU A 177 -10.70 -29.42 11.84
CA LEU A 177 -9.97 -28.25 11.35
C LEU A 177 -8.93 -27.76 12.37
N THR A 178 -9.28 -27.78 13.66
CA THR A 178 -8.38 -27.36 14.75
C THR A 178 -7.22 -28.32 14.91
N LEU A 179 -7.46 -29.63 14.76
CA LEU A 179 -6.43 -30.65 14.81
C LEU A 179 -5.39 -30.44 13.70
N ILE A 180 -5.85 -30.24 12.46
CA ILE A 180 -4.97 -30.01 11.30
C ILE A 180 -4.21 -28.69 11.43
N ALA A 181 -4.85 -27.64 11.98
CA ALA A 181 -4.15 -26.41 12.31
C ALA A 181 -3.12 -26.58 13.45
N GLY A 182 -3.29 -27.58 14.32
CA GLY A 182 -2.29 -27.99 15.30
C GLY A 182 -1.12 -28.71 14.65
N GLU A 183 -1.40 -29.71 13.81
CA GLU A 183 -0.40 -30.45 13.03
C GLU A 183 0.45 -29.50 12.18
N GLY A 184 -0.18 -28.56 11.46
CA GLY A 184 0.53 -27.58 10.63
C GLY A 184 1.49 -26.70 11.43
N ARG A 185 1.13 -26.28 12.64
CA ARG A 185 2.04 -25.52 13.53
C ARG A 185 3.22 -26.36 13.98
N SER A 186 3.01 -27.64 14.29
CA SER A 186 4.09 -28.55 14.65
C SER A 186 5.03 -28.84 13.46
N ASP A 187 4.48 -28.93 12.24
CA ASP A 187 5.27 -29.09 11.02
C ASP A 187 6.12 -27.84 10.74
N GLU A 188 5.60 -26.64 10.99
CA GLU A 188 6.35 -25.38 10.91
C GLU A 188 7.50 -25.33 11.95
N GLU A 189 7.24 -25.69 13.21
CA GLU A 189 8.24 -25.70 14.28
C GLU A 189 9.37 -26.70 14.02
N THR A 190 9.08 -27.80 13.32
CA THR A 190 10.06 -28.84 12.98
C THR A 190 10.77 -28.60 11.65
N GLY A 191 10.37 -27.56 10.90
CA GLY A 191 10.94 -27.22 9.60
C GLY A 191 10.58 -28.23 8.49
N ALA A 192 9.48 -28.96 8.64
CA ALA A 192 9.04 -29.98 7.69
C ALA A 192 8.37 -29.39 6.43
N THR A 193 8.02 -28.10 6.44
CA THR A 193 7.47 -27.37 5.28
C THR A 193 8.59 -26.95 4.33
N GLU A 194 8.96 -27.86 3.41
CA GLU A 194 9.88 -27.56 2.32
C GLU A 194 9.20 -26.68 1.25
N PHE A 195 9.79 -25.53 0.95
CA PHE A 195 9.35 -24.65 -0.13
C PHE A 195 9.95 -25.12 -1.46
N ASP A 196 9.19 -25.92 -2.21
CA ASP A 196 9.49 -26.22 -3.61
C ASP A 196 9.09 -25.02 -4.47
N LEU A 197 10.06 -24.12 -4.74
CA LEU A 197 9.87 -22.94 -5.60
C LEU A 197 9.97 -23.28 -7.10
N GLY A 198 10.04 -24.56 -7.47
CA GLY A 198 10.31 -24.99 -8.83
C GLY A 198 11.76 -24.67 -9.20
N ASP A 199 12.61 -25.71 -9.23
CA ASP A 199 13.85 -25.62 -9.99
C ASP A 199 13.47 -25.37 -11.47
N ASN A 200 13.77 -24.16 -11.95
CA ASN A 200 13.57 -23.79 -13.34
C ASN A 200 14.67 -24.44 -14.19
N ASP A 201 14.31 -25.47 -14.97
CA ASP A 201 14.98 -25.81 -16.23
C ASP A 201 14.74 -24.71 -17.29
#